data_AF-A0A1G2RDJ5-F1
#
_entry.id   AF-A0A1G2RDJ5-F1
#
_cell.length_a   1.000
_cell.length_b   1.000
_cell.length_c   1.000
_cell.angle_alpha   90.00
_cell.angle_beta   90.00
_cell.angle_gamma   90.00
#
_symmetry.space_group_name_H-M   'P 1'
#
loop_
_entity.id
_entity.type
_entity.pdbx_description
1 polymer ?
#
loop_
_entity_poly.entity_id
_entity_poly.type
_entity_poly.pdbx_seq_one_letter_code
_entity_poly.pdbx_strand_id
1 'polypeptide(L)'
;MEKVDNYTQNQSPVVDIGVKIEIEVNGEPQIWEIVGPGKSDILNGKISCTAPLIQCLLGRKRGEVVDSRIVGRSIKVTIRDILFSSGNMD
;
A
#
# COMPACT_ATOMS: atom_id res chain seq x y z
N MET A 1 -11.19 9.27 32.20
CA MET A 1 -11.99 8.76 31.07
C MET A 1 -11.10 8.83 29.86
N GLU A 2 -10.44 7.72 29.52
CA GLU A 2 -9.74 7.60 28.25
C GLU A 2 -10.00 6.18 27.77
N LYS A 3 -10.66 6.09 26.62
CA LYS A 3 -11.16 4.84 26.05
C LYS A 3 -9.95 4.03 25.61
N VAL A 4 -9.71 2.89 26.24
CA VAL A 4 -8.83 1.86 25.69
C VAL A 4 -9.64 1.11 24.65
N ASP A 5 -9.43 1.51 23.40
CA ASP A 5 -10.12 0.97 22.25
C ASP A 5 -9.63 -0.46 22.00
N ASN A 6 -10.47 -1.43 22.33
CA ASN A 6 -10.28 -2.82 21.94
C ASN A 6 -10.44 -2.94 20.41
N TYR A 7 -9.35 -2.84 19.64
CA TYR A 7 -9.37 -3.15 18.21
C TYR A 7 -9.05 -4.63 17.95
N THR A 8 -10.11 -5.43 18.09
CA THR A 8 -10.44 -6.68 17.39
C THR A 8 -9.36 -7.27 16.46
N GLN A 9 -8.89 -8.47 16.82
CA GLN A 9 -8.00 -9.36 16.07
C GLN A 9 -8.63 -9.96 14.79
N ASN A 10 -9.19 -9.13 13.90
CA ASN A 10 -9.76 -9.61 12.64
C ASN A 10 -9.60 -8.59 11.50
N GLN A 11 -8.41 -7.97 11.41
CA GLN A 11 -8.12 -6.95 10.41
C GLN A 11 -7.76 -7.64 9.09
N SER A 12 -8.67 -7.54 8.10
CA SER A 12 -8.34 -7.86 6.71
C SER A 12 -7.09 -7.08 6.31
N PRO A 13 -6.17 -7.67 5.52
CA PRO A 13 -4.95 -6.98 5.13
C PRO A 13 -5.28 -5.64 4.47
N VAL A 14 -4.66 -4.59 5.01
CA VAL A 14 -4.72 -3.23 4.47
C VAL A 14 -3.34 -2.83 3.99
N VAL A 15 -3.31 -1.92 3.03
CA VAL A 15 -2.08 -1.33 2.53
C VAL A 15 -1.49 -0.43 3.62
N ASP A 16 -0.30 -0.78 4.12
CA ASP A 16 0.42 -0.03 5.15
C ASP A 16 1.94 -0.06 4.90
N ILE A 17 2.72 0.60 5.74
CA ILE A 17 4.18 0.62 5.63
C ILE A 17 4.73 -0.75 6.04
N GLY A 18 5.67 -1.28 5.25
CA GLY A 18 6.27 -2.59 5.50
C GLY A 18 5.51 -3.75 4.85
N VAL A 19 4.42 -3.48 4.12
CA VAL A 19 3.72 -4.52 3.34
C VAL A 19 4.16 -4.50 1.88
N LYS A 20 4.10 -5.66 1.25
CA LYS A 20 4.25 -5.80 -0.20
C LYS A 20 2.87 -5.89 -0.82
N ILE A 21 2.60 -5.04 -1.81
CA ILE A 21 1.34 -5.01 -2.53
C ILE A 21 1.55 -5.47 -3.96
N GLU A 22 0.57 -6.18 -4.48
CA GLU A 22 0.40 -6.39 -5.91
C GLU A 22 -0.72 -5.47 -6.37
N ILE A 23 -0.39 -4.54 -7.26
CA ILE A 23 -1.33 -3.60 -7.85
C ILE A 23 -1.34 -3.75 -9.36
N GLU A 24 -2.48 -3.48 -9.97
CA GLU A 24 -2.60 -3.39 -11.40
C GLU A 24 -2.81 -1.93 -11.79
N VAL A 25 -1.88 -1.37 -12.56
CA VAL A 25 -1.94 0.02 -13.05
C VAL A 25 -2.28 -0.04 -14.54
N ASN A 26 -3.44 0.46 -14.94
CA ASN A 26 -3.92 0.43 -16.33
C ASN A 26 -3.91 -0.97 -16.99
N GLY A 27 -4.10 -2.04 -16.21
CA GLY A 27 -4.06 -3.41 -16.70
C GLY A 27 -2.69 -4.09 -16.60
N GLU A 28 -1.65 -3.37 -16.17
CA GLU A 28 -0.31 -3.93 -15.97
C GLU A 28 -0.08 -4.27 -14.50
N PRO A 29 0.14 -5.54 -14.13
CA PRO A 29 0.43 -5.93 -12.76
C PRO A 29 1.84 -5.50 -12.35
N GLN A 30 1.95 -4.96 -11.14
CA GLN A 30 3.18 -4.47 -10.55
C GLN A 30 3.24 -4.85 -9.07
N ILE A 31 4.43 -5.22 -8.61
CA ILE A 31 4.66 -5.61 -7.22
C ILE A 31 5.56 -4.56 -6.59
N TRP A 32 5.11 -3.98 -5.48
CA TRP A 32 5.83 -2.95 -4.76
C TRP A 32 5.84 -3.23 -3.25
N GLU A 33 6.99 -3.05 -2.63
CA GLU A 33 7.12 -3.04 -1.17
C GLU A 33 7.06 -1.59 -0.67
N ILE A 34 6.08 -1.29 0.17
CA ILE A 34 5.94 0.03 0.76
C ILE A 34 6.94 0.16 1.90
N VAL A 35 7.78 1.17 1.82
CA VAL A 35 8.79 1.45 2.84
C VAL A 35 8.65 2.89 3.34
N GLY A 36 9.22 3.15 4.52
CA GLY A 36 9.26 4.49 5.08
C GLY A 36 10.10 5.47 4.23
N PRO A 37 9.99 6.78 4.51
CA PRO A 37 10.73 7.82 3.80
C PRO A 37 12.25 7.57 3.89
N GLY A 38 12.95 7.75 2.77
CA GLY A 38 14.41 7.57 2.69
C GLY A 38 14.89 6.13 2.55
N LYS A 39 13.98 5.13 2.58
CA LYS A 39 14.31 3.70 2.37
C LYS A 39 13.86 3.14 1.02
N SER A 40 13.28 3.99 0.15
CA SER A 40 12.81 3.57 -1.17
C SER A 40 13.96 3.25 -2.11
N ASP A 41 13.76 2.18 -2.87
CA ASP A 41 14.70 1.67 -3.85
C ASP A 41 13.90 1.11 -5.02
N ILE A 42 13.77 1.90 -6.08
CA ILE A 42 12.94 1.57 -7.24
C ILE A 42 13.49 0.34 -7.97
N LEU A 43 14.82 0.15 -7.97
CA LEU A 43 15.48 -0.98 -8.61
C LEU A 43 15.14 -2.31 -7.93
N ASN A 44 14.94 -2.28 -6.61
CA ASN A 44 14.55 -3.43 -5.80
C ASN A 44 13.02 -3.52 -5.56
N GLY A 45 12.21 -2.71 -6.26
CA GLY A 45 10.75 -2.74 -6.10
C GLY A 45 10.26 -2.16 -4.78
N LYS A 46 11.02 -1.27 -4.14
CA LYS A 46 10.65 -0.58 -2.88
C LYS A 46 10.24 0.86 -3.15
N ILE A 47 9.06 1.23 -2.69
CA ILE A 47 8.46 2.56 -2.92
C ILE A 47 8.18 3.25 -1.59
N SER A 48 8.49 4.55 -1.51
CA SER A 48 8.24 5.33 -0.30
C SER A 48 6.74 5.48 -0.07
N CYS A 49 6.30 5.38 1.19
CA CYS A 49 4.92 5.66 1.59
C CYS A 49 4.49 7.11 1.31
N THR A 50 5.44 8.00 1.07
CA THR A 50 5.21 9.40 0.66
C THR A 50 4.95 9.57 -0.84
N ALA A 51 5.05 8.50 -1.63
CA ALA A 51 4.74 8.57 -3.05
C ALA A 51 3.23 8.85 -3.26
N PRO A 52 2.85 9.72 -4.21
CA PRO A 52 1.45 10.13 -4.39
C PRO A 52 0.54 8.94 -4.70
N LEU A 53 1.04 7.97 -5.47
CA LEU A 53 0.33 6.71 -5.76
C LEU A 53 0.05 5.93 -4.47
N ILE A 54 1.06 5.75 -3.63
CA ILE A 54 0.95 4.95 -2.40
C ILE A 54 0.05 5.65 -1.38
N GLN A 55 0.16 6.96 -1.26
CA GLN A 55 -0.69 7.74 -0.37
C GLN A 55 -2.19 7.58 -0.70
N CYS A 56 -2.55 7.39 -1.97
CA CYS A 56 -3.93 7.07 -2.36
C CYS A 56 -4.36 5.64 -1.99
N LEU A 57 -3.41 4.73 -1.84
CA LEU A 57 -3.65 3.32 -1.53
C LEU A 57 -3.57 3.00 -0.03
N LEU A 58 -2.89 3.82 0.78
CA LEU A 58 -2.76 3.61 2.23
C LEU A 58 -4.15 3.43 2.89
N GLY A 59 -4.28 2.42 3.74
CA GLY A 59 -5.52 2.06 4.43
C GLY A 59 -6.57 1.37 3.55
N ARG A 60 -6.32 1.19 2.25
CA ARG A 60 -7.21 0.45 1.35
C ARG A 60 -7.03 -1.06 1.51
N LYS A 61 -8.03 -1.80 1.06
CA LYS A 61 -8.07 -3.27 1.12
C LYS A 61 -7.90 -3.87 -0.27
N ARG A 62 -7.56 -5.16 -0.31
CA ARG A 62 -7.55 -5.94 -1.54
C ARG A 62 -8.90 -5.83 -2.27
N GLY A 63 -8.85 -5.65 -3.59
CA GLY A 63 -10.01 -5.52 -4.47
C GLY A 63 -10.51 -4.09 -4.63
N GLU A 64 -10.04 -3.13 -3.83
CA GLU A 64 -10.35 -1.72 -4.03
C GLU A 64 -9.70 -1.21 -5.33
N VAL A 65 -10.45 -0.36 -6.04
CA VAL A 65 -10.00 0.32 -7.25
C VAL A 65 -9.95 1.82 -6.98
N VAL A 66 -8.81 2.42 -7.27
CA VAL A 66 -8.58 3.86 -7.14
C VAL A 66 -8.35 4.44 -8.53
N ASP A 67 -9.21 5.38 -8.93
CA ASP A 67 -8.96 6.26 -10.07
C ASP A 67 -8.25 7.50 -9.55
N SER A 68 -6.99 7.68 -9.90
CA SER A 68 -6.19 8.83 -9.47
C SER A 68 -5.59 9.53 -10.67
N ARG A 69 -5.49 10.87 -10.59
CA ARG A 69 -4.87 11.68 -11.64
C ARG A 69 -3.44 12.01 -11.23
N ILE A 70 -2.49 11.20 -11.69
CA ILE A 70 -1.07 11.45 -11.46
C ILE A 70 -0.50 12.24 -12.64
N VAL A 71 -0.02 13.46 -12.37
CA VAL A 71 0.61 14.35 -13.37
C VAL A 71 -0.27 14.56 -14.63
N GLY A 72 -1.56 14.84 -14.42
CA GLY A 72 -2.50 15.12 -15.50
C GLY A 72 -2.96 13.90 -16.32
N ARG A 73 -2.44 12.70 -16.04
CA ARG A 73 -2.91 11.44 -16.62
C ARG A 73 -3.83 10.72 -15.65
N SER A 74 -5.00 10.29 -16.12
CA SER A 74 -5.87 9.39 -15.36
C SER A 74 -5.25 8.00 -15.36
N ILE A 75 -5.00 7.47 -14.17
CA ILE A 75 -4.54 6.09 -13.99
C ILE A 75 -5.57 5.35 -13.14
N LYS A 76 -5.89 4.13 -13.55
CA LYS A 76 -6.71 3.22 -12.76
C LYS A 76 -5.79 2.23 -12.07
N VAL A 77 -5.92 2.14 -10.75
CA VAL A 77 -5.08 1.31 -9.90
C VAL A 77 -5.96 0.35 -9.12
N THR A 78 -5.75 -0.95 -9.28
CA THR A 78 -6.50 -1.99 -8.56
C THR A 78 -5.57 -2.74 -7.62
N ILE A 79 -5.95 -2.90 -6.35
CA ILE A 79 -5.17 -3.71 -5.41
C ILE A 79 -5.51 -5.18 -5.63
N ARG A 80 -4.60 -5.94 -6.23
CA ARG A 80 -4.77 -7.37 -6.51
C ARG A 80 -4.54 -8.20 -5.28
N ASP A 81 -3.47 -7.93 -4.54
CA ASP A 81 -3.16 -8.64 -3.30
C ASP A 81 -2.29 -7.79 -2.34
N ILE A 82 -2.26 -8.19 -1.07
CA ILE A 82 -1.52 -7.50 0.00
C ILE A 82 -0.85 -8.59 0.85
N LEU A 83 0.47 -8.62 0.76
CA LEU A 83 1.36 -9.57 1.42
C LEU A 83 2.09 -8.85 2.56
N PHE A 84 1.89 -9.32 3.79
CA PHE A 84 2.64 -8.79 4.92
C PHE A 84 4.09 -9.28 4.88
N SER A 85 5.05 -8.36 4.83
CA SER A 85 6.45 -8.69 5.06
C SER A 85 6.65 -8.77 6.57
N SER A 86 6.58 -9.97 7.13
CA SER A 86 6.83 -10.23 8.55
C SER A 86 8.32 -10.02 8.86
N GLY A 87 8.77 -8.76 8.87
CA GLY A 87 10.04 -8.35 9.42
C GLY A 87 9.84 -7.94 10.87
N ASN A 88 10.45 -8.70 11.78
CA ASN A 88 10.41 -8.55 13.26
C ASN A 88 10.13 -7.11 13.74
N MET A 89 9.04 -6.96 14.49
CA MET A 89 8.86 -5.85 15.42
C MET A 89 9.59 -6.26 16.71
N ASP A 90 10.85 -5.83 16.83
CA ASP A 90 11.59 -5.81 18.11
C ASP A 90 11.09 -4.67 19.02
#